data_AF-A0A2V8GN82-F1
#
_entry.id   AF-A0A2V8GN82-F1
#
_cell.length_a   1.000
_cell.length_b   1.000
_cell.length_c   1.000
_cell.angle_alpha   90.00
_cell.angle_beta   90.00
_cell.angle_gamma   90.00
#
_symmetry.space_group_name_H-M   'P 1'
#
loop_
_entity.id
_entity.type
_entity.pdbx_description
1 polymer ?
#
loop_
_entity_poly.entity_id
_entity_poly.type
_entity_poly.pdbx_seq_one_letter_code
_entity_poly.pdbx_strand_id
1 'polypeptide(L)'
;MVARHHGGDGAVSSLEQNLDTRRGASVNQSVLAQVQEIAADIFNVPHDALGPEASPETISQWDSMQHLNLVLAIEQHFNLDLAAEDIEQMLTIELVTLIVEEKLPK
;
A
#
# COMPACT_ATOMS: atom_id res chain seq x y z
N MET A 1 62.39 1.32 -25.53
CA MET A 1 62.33 0.03 -24.80
C MET A 1 61.85 0.38 -23.40
N VAL A 2 60.64 0.10 -22.91
CA VAL A 2 59.45 -0.65 -23.37
C VAL A 2 58.23 0.02 -22.71
N ALA A 3 57.10 -0.03 -23.42
CA ALA A 3 55.79 0.41 -22.96
C ALA A 3 55.31 -0.42 -21.75
N ARG A 4 54.56 0.20 -20.83
CA ARG A 4 53.73 -0.51 -19.85
C ARG A 4 52.30 -0.52 -20.37
N HIS A 5 51.83 -1.70 -20.78
CA HIS A 5 50.46 -1.99 -21.19
C HIS A 5 49.98 -3.21 -20.38
N HIS A 6 48.67 -3.23 -20.14
CA HIS A 6 47.85 -4.32 -19.57
C HIS A 6 48.07 -4.59 -18.08
N GLY A 7 47.04 -4.76 -17.25
CA GLY A 7 45.61 -4.86 -17.51
C GLY A 7 44.96 -5.62 -16.36
N GLY A 8 43.64 -5.51 -16.26
CA GLY A 8 42.81 -6.55 -15.64
C GLY A 8 42.07 -6.16 -14.36
N ASP A 9 40.80 -6.53 -14.39
CA ASP A 9 39.91 -6.82 -13.25
C ASP A 9 39.28 -5.61 -12.54
N GLY A 10 37.96 -5.46 -12.47
CA GLY A 10 36.88 -6.39 -12.76
C GLY A 10 35.63 -5.84 -12.05
N ALA A 11 34.47 -6.00 -12.68
CA ALA A 11 33.17 -5.89 -12.05
C ALA A 11 32.83 -4.58 -11.30
N VAL A 12 32.58 -3.51 -12.05
CA VAL A 12 31.45 -2.61 -11.70
C VAL A 12 30.30 -2.83 -12.67
N SER A 13 30.01 -4.11 -12.92
CA SER A 13 28.75 -4.56 -13.51
C SER A 13 27.90 -5.15 -12.38
N SER A 14 26.64 -4.73 -12.31
CA SER A 14 25.53 -5.55 -11.80
C SER A 14 25.18 -5.60 -10.31
N LEU A 15 25.42 -4.56 -9.50
CA LEU A 15 25.08 -4.64 -8.06
C LEU A 15 24.02 -3.66 -7.51
N GLU A 16 23.49 -2.69 -8.28
CA GLU A 16 22.46 -1.78 -7.73
C GLU A 16 21.27 -1.51 -8.68
N GLN A 17 21.00 -2.43 -9.60
CA GLN A 17 19.79 -2.42 -10.44
C GLN A 17 18.93 -3.68 -10.18
N ASN A 18 19.07 -4.29 -9.00
CA ASN A 18 18.43 -5.55 -8.63
C ASN A 18 17.54 -5.39 -7.40
N LEU A 19 16.54 -4.50 -7.47
CA LEU A 19 15.49 -4.41 -6.45
C LEU A 19 14.06 -4.45 -7.03
N ASP A 20 13.89 -4.58 -8.35
CA ASP A 20 12.59 -4.74 -8.99
C ASP A 20 12.10 -6.20 -9.08
N THR A 21 12.75 -7.13 -8.36
CA THR A 21 12.36 -8.56 -8.28
C THR A 21 12.03 -8.95 -6.83
N ARG A 22 11.01 -8.30 -6.26
CA ARG A 22 10.26 -8.82 -5.09
C ARG A 22 8.77 -8.85 -5.42
N ARG A 23 8.40 -9.78 -6.31
CA ARG A 23 7.00 -10.15 -6.57
C ARG A 23 6.48 -11.00 -5.40
N GLY A 24 5.91 -10.32 -4.41
CA GLY A 24 5.11 -10.89 -3.33
C GLY A 24 4.37 -9.76 -2.63
N ALA A 25 3.11 -9.53 -3.01
CA ALA A 25 2.23 -8.45 -2.54
C ALA A 25 2.85 -7.03 -2.57
N SER A 26 3.09 -6.48 -3.76
CA SER A 26 3.29 -5.03 -3.89
C SER A 26 1.92 -4.35 -3.82
N VAL A 27 1.59 -3.76 -2.67
CA VAL A 27 0.44 -2.85 -2.52
C VAL A 27 0.57 -1.73 -3.56
N ASN A 28 -0.47 -1.44 -4.33
CA ASN A 28 -0.43 -0.32 -5.28
C ASN A 28 -0.35 1.01 -4.52
N GLN A 29 0.77 1.72 -4.69
CA GLN A 29 1.04 2.95 -3.94
C GLN A 29 0.01 4.06 -4.18
N SER A 30 -0.58 4.12 -5.39
CA SER A 30 -1.63 5.08 -5.72
C SER A 30 -2.93 4.78 -4.99
N VAL A 31 -3.37 3.51 -4.99
CA VAL A 31 -4.59 3.11 -4.28
C VAL A 31 -4.39 3.26 -2.77
N LEU A 32 -3.22 2.89 -2.27
CA LEU A 32 -2.85 3.07 -0.86
C LEU A 32 -2.97 4.53 -0.43
N ALA A 33 -2.39 5.46 -1.19
CA ALA A 33 -2.45 6.89 -0.86
C ALA A 33 -3.91 7.41 -0.82
N GLN A 34 -4.75 6.95 -1.74
CA GLN A 34 -6.18 7.31 -1.74
C GLN A 34 -6.93 6.71 -0.54
N VAL A 35 -6.68 5.44 -0.21
CA VAL A 35 -7.26 4.81 0.98
C VAL A 35 -6.82 5.52 2.26
N GLN A 36 -5.54 5.90 2.37
CA GLN A 36 -5.03 6.67 3.50
C GLN A 36 -5.68 8.05 3.61
N GLU A 37 -5.90 8.74 2.50
CA GLU A 37 -6.57 10.04 2.48
C GLU A 37 -8.02 9.92 2.99
N ILE A 38 -8.77 8.93 2.49
CA ILE A 38 -10.14 8.66 2.93
C ILE A 38 -10.17 8.32 4.42
N ALA A 39 -9.30 7.40 4.86
CA ALA A 39 -9.21 7.01 6.26
C ALA A 39 -8.81 8.18 7.18
N ALA A 40 -7.91 9.06 6.74
CA ALA A 40 -7.49 10.24 7.49
C ALA A 40 -8.67 11.19 7.74
N ASP A 41 -9.52 11.40 6.71
CA ASP A 41 -10.73 12.22 6.82
C ASP A 41 -11.75 11.58 7.78
N ILE A 42 -12.08 10.30 7.59
CA ILE A 42 -13.06 9.58 8.40
C ILE A 42 -12.64 9.51 9.88
N PHE A 43 -11.38 9.15 10.14
CA PHE A 43 -10.87 9.02 11.50
C PHE A 43 -10.45 10.35 12.12
N ASN A 44 -10.42 11.44 11.34
CA ASN A 44 -9.94 12.75 11.75
C ASN A 44 -8.54 12.66 12.40
N VAL A 45 -7.61 11.98 11.72
CA VAL A 45 -6.20 11.80 12.10
C VAL A 45 -5.29 12.27 10.98
N PRO A 46 -4.03 12.66 11.28
CA PRO A 46 -3.10 13.04 10.21
C PRO A 46 -2.79 11.83 9.32
N HIS A 47 -2.71 12.06 8.01
CA HIS A 47 -2.32 11.05 7.02
C HIS A 47 -1.01 10.33 7.39
N ASP A 48 -0.03 11.06 7.94
CA ASP A 48 1.26 10.49 8.37
C ASP A 48 1.14 9.44 9.49
N ALA A 49 0.03 9.45 10.25
CA ALA A 49 -0.25 8.44 11.27
C ALA A 49 -0.87 7.14 10.70
N LEU A 50 -1.28 7.13 9.43
CA LEU A 50 -1.95 6.00 8.79
C LEU A 50 -1.00 5.23 7.87
N GLY A 51 -0.09 4.47 8.50
CA GLY A 51 0.73 3.50 7.78
C GLY A 51 -0.06 2.29 7.25
N PRO A 52 0.57 1.44 6.42
CA PRO A 52 -0.07 0.22 5.90
C PRO A 52 -0.53 -0.75 7.00
N GLU A 53 0.18 -0.78 8.13
CA GLU A 53 -0.13 -1.58 9.32
C GLU A 53 -1.17 -0.94 10.27
N ALA A 54 -1.63 0.28 9.97
CA ALA A 54 -2.64 0.96 10.78
C ALA A 54 -3.94 0.16 10.78
N SER A 55 -4.56 0.09 11.96
CA SER A 55 -5.56 -0.92 12.33
C SER A 55 -6.44 -0.39 13.47
N PRO A 56 -7.59 -1.01 13.78
CA PRO A 56 -8.43 -0.60 14.92
C PRO A 56 -7.72 -0.73 16.28
N GLU A 57 -6.65 -1.53 16.36
CA GLU A 57 -5.82 -1.64 17.58
C GLU A 57 -4.86 -0.47 17.75
N THR A 58 -4.43 0.16 16.65
CA THR A 58 -3.44 1.24 16.65
C THR A 58 -4.09 2.62 16.56
N ILE A 59 -5.23 2.73 15.87
CA ILE A 59 -5.99 3.96 15.68
C ILE A 59 -7.23 3.94 16.56
N SER A 60 -7.21 4.67 17.69
CA SER A 60 -8.34 4.66 18.64
C SER A 60 -9.66 5.21 18.08
N GLN A 61 -9.60 5.98 16.98
CA GLN A 61 -10.77 6.51 16.28
C GLN A 61 -11.38 5.49 15.32
N TRP A 62 -10.68 4.39 15.04
CA TRP A 62 -11.16 3.33 14.17
C TRP A 62 -11.97 2.32 14.99
N ASP A 63 -13.19 2.73 15.35
CA ASP A 63 -14.20 1.89 15.98
C ASP A 63 -15.18 1.28 14.96
N SER A 64 -16.21 0.56 15.42
CA SER A 64 -17.17 -0.11 14.55
C SER A 64 -17.97 0.85 13.65
N MET A 65 -18.34 2.04 14.15
CA MET A 65 -19.06 3.03 13.35
C MET A 65 -18.14 3.61 12.29
N GLN A 66 -16.91 3.93 12.69
CA GLN A 66 -15.93 4.53 11.78
C GLN A 66 -15.40 3.54 10.74
N HIS A 67 -15.33 2.26 11.07
CA HIS A 67 -15.05 1.21 10.09
C HIS A 67 -16.13 1.14 9.01
N LEU A 68 -17.42 1.19 9.38
CA LEU A 68 -18.51 1.26 8.39
C LEU A 68 -18.46 2.54 7.56
N ASN A 69 -18.15 3.69 8.16
CA ASN A 69 -17.97 4.93 7.42
C ASN A 69 -16.82 4.86 6.40
N LEU A 70 -15.70 4.22 6.78
CA LEU A 70 -14.57 3.97 5.88
C LEU A 70 -15.00 3.12 4.69
N VAL A 71 -15.69 1.99 4.93
CA VAL A 71 -16.21 1.10 3.89
C VAL A 71 -17.10 1.88 2.91
N LEU A 72 -18.09 2.61 3.44
CA LEU A 72 -19.00 3.39 2.60
C LEU A 72 -18.25 4.44 1.78
N ALA A 73 -17.29 5.16 2.38
CA ALA A 73 -16.50 6.16 1.67
C ALA A 73 -15.66 5.55 0.54
N ILE A 74 -15.10 4.36 0.75
CA ILE A 74 -14.37 3.60 -0.27
C ILE A 74 -15.30 3.18 -1.41
N GLU A 75 -16.46 2.60 -1.10
CA GLU A 75 -17.45 2.22 -2.11
C GLU A 75 -17.86 3.41 -2.97
N GLN A 76 -18.13 4.57 -2.35
CA GLN A 76 -18.49 5.79 -3.07
C GLN A 76 -17.32 6.34 -3.91
N HIS A 77 -16.10 6.37 -3.36
CA HIS A 77 -14.93 6.97 -4.03
C HIS A 77 -14.47 6.15 -5.23
N PHE A 78 -14.43 4.82 -5.10
CA PHE A 78 -13.99 3.91 -6.16
C PHE A 78 -15.14 3.35 -7.00
N ASN A 79 -16.39 3.68 -6.66
CA ASN A 79 -17.60 3.15 -7.28
C ASN A 79 -17.62 1.60 -7.27
N LEU A 80 -17.36 1.04 -6.09
CA LEU A 80 -17.31 -0.40 -5.83
C LEU A 80 -18.52 -0.86 -5.02
N ASP A 81 -18.79 -2.17 -5.06
CA ASP A 81 -19.73 -2.87 -4.19
C ASP A 81 -18.91 -3.91 -3.41
N LEU A 82 -18.83 -3.76 -2.09
CA LEU A 82 -18.04 -4.62 -1.22
C LEU A 82 -18.96 -5.61 -0.50
N ALA A 83 -18.61 -6.90 -0.58
CA ALA A 83 -19.37 -7.92 0.12
C ALA A 83 -19.06 -7.90 1.63
N ALA A 84 -19.96 -8.49 2.42
CA ALA A 84 -19.75 -8.62 3.86
C ALA A 84 -18.42 -9.32 4.20
N GLU A 85 -18.03 -10.34 3.42
CA GLU A 85 -16.74 -11.03 3.59
C GLU A 85 -15.55 -10.10 3.37
N ASP A 86 -15.60 -9.19 2.38
CA ASP A 86 -14.55 -8.22 2.11
C ASP A 86 -14.42 -7.26 3.30
N ILE A 87 -15.55 -6.76 3.81
CA ILE A 87 -15.62 -5.85 4.95
C ILE A 87 -15.02 -6.50 6.20
N GLU A 88 -15.32 -7.77 6.46
CA GLU A 88 -14.74 -8.50 7.60
C GLU A 88 -13.21 -8.65 7.51
N GLN A 89 -12.63 -8.61 6.31
CA GLN A 89 -11.18 -8.65 6.10
C GLN A 89 -10.49 -7.28 6.14
N MET A 90 -11.25 -6.16 6.16
CA MET A 90 -10.73 -4.79 6.16
C MET A 90 -10.19 -4.36 7.54
N LEU A 91 -9.17 -5.06 8.03
CA LEU A 91 -8.63 -4.89 9.38
C LEU A 91 -7.38 -4.01 9.44
N THR A 92 -6.75 -3.74 8.30
CA THR A 92 -5.62 -2.82 8.18
C THR A 92 -5.73 -2.01 6.90
N ILE A 93 -5.05 -0.86 6.84
CA ILE A 93 -4.99 -0.04 5.62
C ILE A 93 -4.41 -0.83 4.44
N GLU A 94 -3.42 -1.69 4.66
CA GLU A 94 -2.90 -2.60 3.64
C GLU A 94 -3.97 -3.56 3.10
N LEU A 95 -4.70 -4.24 3.99
CA LEU A 95 -5.73 -5.20 3.59
C LEU A 95 -6.87 -4.52 2.85
N VAL A 96 -7.31 -3.35 3.33
CA VAL A 96 -8.28 -2.50 2.64
C VAL A 96 -7.81 -2.19 1.22
N THR A 97 -6.53 -1.79 1.07
CA THR A 97 -5.97 -1.48 -0.24
C THR A 97 -5.97 -2.68 -1.17
N LEU A 98 -5.55 -3.85 -0.69
CA LEU A 98 -5.52 -5.08 -1.49
C LEU A 98 -6.92 -5.50 -1.96
N ILE A 99 -7.93 -5.35 -1.10
CA ILE A 99 -9.32 -5.65 -1.45
C ILE A 99 -9.83 -4.66 -2.51
N VAL A 100 -9.61 -3.36 -2.31
CA VAL A 100 -10.00 -2.33 -3.30
C VAL A 100 -9.36 -2.62 -4.65
N GLU A 101 -8.06 -2.94 -4.68
CA GLU A 101 -7.35 -3.31 -5.91
C GLU A 101 -7.94 -4.52 -6.63
N GLU A 102 -8.39 -5.53 -5.87
CA GLU A 102 -9.01 -6.73 -6.43
C GLU A 102 -10.35 -6.42 -7.12
N LYS A 103 -11.13 -5.50 -6.56
CA LYS A 103 -12.45 -5.12 -7.10
C LYS A 103 -12.39 -4.07 -8.20
N LEU A 104 -11.29 -3.35 -8.37
CA LEU A 104 -11.16 -2.33 -9.41
C LEU A 104 -11.24 -2.95 -10.82
N PRO A 105 -12.02 -2.35 -11.75
CA PRO A 105 -12.05 -2.79 -13.14
C PRO A 105 -10.67 -2.60 -13.80
N LYS A 106 -10.23 -3.61 -14.55
CA LYS A 106 -8.95 -3.62 -15.28
C LYS A 106 -9.04 -2.98 -16.66
#